data_AF-A0A0Q8QGT2-F1
#
_entry.id   AF-A0A0Q8QGT2-F1
#
_cell.length_a   1.000
_cell.length_b   1.000
_cell.length_c   1.000
_cell.angle_alpha   90.00
_cell.angle_beta   90.00
_cell.angle_gamma   90.00
#
_symmetry.space_group_name_H-M   'P 1'
#
loop_
_entity.id
_entity.type
_entity.pdbx_description
1 polymer ?
#
loop_
_entity_poly.entity_id
_entity_poly.type
_entity_poly.pdbx_seq_one_letter_code
_entity_poly.pdbx_strand_id
1 'polypeptide(L)'
;MKSISLASVTTLTDQSERTLRRRLADGSLPRAVDEGGSNRTMIPFDAIKPQICIPVEEGDFELIEQADGGDAKAQNDLALLFLSNGKPESAIYWLELSAKQDYADAMHWLGRCYIDGNGVTRNEDLGIMWLAKASAHGHVISQSQLKAMKDSFTGTYRANS
;
A
#
# COMPACT_ATOMS: atom_id res chain seq x y z
N MET A 1 14.64 20.20 1.00
CA MET A 1 14.83 19.48 2.29
C MET A 1 14.11 18.15 2.21
N LYS A 2 14.64 17.02 2.71
CA LYS A 2 13.93 15.71 2.66
C LYS A 2 12.61 15.80 3.44
N SER A 3 11.49 15.71 2.73
CA SER A 3 10.16 15.84 3.34
C SER A 3 9.14 14.93 2.68
N ILE A 4 8.17 14.48 3.46
CA ILE A 4 7.11 13.55 3.05
C ILE A 4 5.74 14.13 3.43
N SER A 5 4.71 13.80 2.66
CA SER A 5 3.36 14.28 2.95
C SER A 5 2.79 13.73 4.26
N LEU A 6 1.90 14.49 4.89
CA LEU A 6 1.16 14.08 6.09
C LEU A 6 0.48 12.72 5.95
N ALA A 7 -0.05 12.41 4.76
CA ALA A 7 -0.74 11.15 4.50
C ALA A 7 0.23 9.95 4.50
N SER A 8 1.44 10.13 4.00
CA SER A 8 2.47 9.10 4.10
C SER A 8 3.02 9.00 5.53
N VAL A 9 3.13 10.11 6.27
CA VAL A 9 3.54 10.10 7.68
C VAL A 9 2.58 9.28 8.58
N THR A 10 1.26 9.36 8.35
CA THR A 10 0.31 8.55 9.15
C THR A 10 0.61 7.06 9.02
N THR A 11 0.89 6.58 7.80
CA THR A 11 1.21 5.17 7.55
C THR A 11 2.60 4.77 8.03
N LEU A 12 3.61 5.62 7.81
CA LEU A 12 4.98 5.36 8.25
C LEU A 12 5.10 5.28 9.77
N THR A 13 4.31 6.05 10.52
CA THR A 13 4.43 6.15 11.98
C THR A 13 3.33 5.47 12.76
N ASP A 14 2.34 4.89 12.09
CA ASP A 14 1.12 4.31 12.70
C ASP A 14 0.37 5.31 13.61
N GLN A 15 0.52 6.61 13.32
CA GLN A 15 -0.15 7.69 14.06
C GLN A 15 -1.36 8.18 13.29
N SER A 16 -2.45 8.39 14.03
CA SER A 16 -3.65 9.00 13.45
C SER A 16 -3.36 10.40 12.92
N GLU A 17 -4.04 10.77 11.83
CA GLU A 17 -3.95 12.12 11.26
C GLU A 17 -4.32 13.19 12.30
N ARG A 18 -5.29 12.91 13.18
CA ARG A 18 -5.66 13.79 14.31
C ARG A 18 -4.47 14.06 15.24
N THR A 19 -3.71 13.03 15.60
CA THR A 19 -2.54 13.15 16.46
C THR A 19 -1.48 14.03 15.80
N LEU A 20 -1.17 13.77 14.53
CA LEU A 20 -0.18 14.53 13.77
C LEU A 20 -0.61 15.98 13.57
N ARG A 21 -1.89 16.23 13.24
CA ARG A 21 -2.43 17.59 13.12
C ARG A 21 -2.37 18.38 14.42
N ARG A 22 -2.62 17.74 15.57
CA ARG A 22 -2.43 18.37 16.88
C ARG A 22 -0.97 18.80 17.06
N ARG A 23 -0.02 17.90 16.78
CA ARG A 23 1.42 18.18 16.90
C ARG A 23 1.92 19.29 15.95
N LEU A 24 1.33 19.37 14.77
CA LEU A 24 1.56 20.48 13.83
C LEU A 24 1.00 21.81 14.32
N ALA A 25 -0.07 21.79 15.13
CA ALA A 25 -0.72 22.99 15.66
C ALA A 25 -0.03 23.49 16.95
N ASP A 26 0.46 22.58 17.80
CA ASP A 26 1.20 22.90 19.03
C ASP A 26 2.70 23.14 18.79
N GLY A 27 3.19 22.91 17.57
CA GLY A 27 4.58 23.16 17.16
C GLY A 27 5.55 22.03 17.50
N SER A 28 5.09 20.94 18.12
CA SER A 28 5.93 19.77 18.43
C SER A 28 6.30 18.92 17.21
N LEU A 29 5.67 19.16 16.06
CA LEU A 29 6.06 18.60 14.77
C LEU A 29 6.26 19.74 13.75
N PRO A 30 7.44 19.85 13.12
CA PRO A 30 7.71 20.93 12.17
C PRO A 30 7.00 20.71 10.83
N ARG A 31 6.72 21.81 10.13
CA ARG A 31 6.25 21.83 8.74
C ARG A 31 7.44 22.06 7.80
N ALA A 32 7.48 21.32 6.70
CA ALA A 32 8.38 21.57 5.59
C ALA A 32 7.71 22.48 4.56
N VAL A 33 8.52 23.22 3.79
CA VAL A 33 8.04 23.97 2.63
C VAL A 33 7.70 22.98 1.53
N ASP A 34 6.51 23.12 0.94
CA ASP A 34 6.13 22.37 -0.25
C ASP A 34 6.79 23.01 -1.48
N GLU A 35 7.98 22.52 -1.83
CA GLU A 35 8.72 22.97 -3.01
C GLU A 35 7.99 22.61 -4.33
N GLY A 36 7.04 21.67 -4.30
CA GLY A 36 6.31 21.16 -5.46
C GLY A 36 4.94 21.80 -5.73
N GLY A 37 4.47 22.72 -4.88
CA GLY A 37 3.18 23.41 -5.07
C GLY A 37 1.94 22.50 -5.00
N SER A 38 2.09 21.30 -4.43
CA SER A 38 1.05 20.27 -4.30
C SER A 38 -0.06 20.62 -3.30
N ASN A 39 0.08 21.72 -2.55
CA ASN A 39 -0.79 22.14 -1.44
C ASN A 39 -0.91 21.06 -0.34
N ARG A 40 0.04 20.12 -0.31
CA ARG A 40 0.10 19.05 0.69
C ARG A 40 0.83 19.58 1.92
N THR A 41 0.41 19.13 3.09
CA THR A 41 1.17 19.38 4.31
C THR A 41 2.40 18.48 4.30
N MET A 42 3.58 19.09 4.16
CA MET A 42 4.86 18.39 4.14
C MET A 42 5.51 18.41 5.53
N ILE A 43 6.16 17.31 5.89
CA ILE A 43 6.83 17.11 7.17
C ILE A 43 8.27 16.67 6.91
N PRO A 44 9.28 17.26 7.58
CA PRO A 44 10.68 16.83 7.42
C PRO A 44 10.86 15.36 7.83
N PHE A 45 11.55 14.58 7.00
CA PHE A 45 11.73 13.14 7.24
C PHE A 45 12.49 12.87 8.55
N ASP A 46 13.52 13.66 8.85
CA ASP A 46 14.31 13.51 10.08
C ASP A 46 13.47 13.70 11.36
N ALA A 47 12.39 14.48 11.29
CA ALA A 47 11.48 14.69 12.42
C ALA A 47 10.62 13.47 12.75
N ILE A 48 10.41 12.57 11.77
CA ILE A 48 9.59 11.37 11.92
C ILE A 48 10.41 10.08 11.98
N LYS A 49 11.67 10.07 11.52
CA LYS A 49 12.57 8.90 11.49
C LYS A 49 12.55 8.06 12.78
N PRO A 50 12.58 8.62 14.00
CA PRO A 50 12.56 7.83 15.24
C PRO A 50 11.23 7.12 15.53
N GLN A 51 10.16 7.44 14.80
CA GLN A 51 8.80 6.96 15.03
C GLN A 51 8.32 6.04 13.90
N ILE A 52 9.16 5.76 12.90
CA ILE A 52 8.78 4.89 11.78
C ILE A 52 8.56 3.47 12.32
N CYS A 53 7.46 2.84 11.91
CA CYS A 53 6.98 1.57 12.45
C CYS A 53 7.55 0.33 11.74
N ILE A 54 8.47 0.53 10.80
CA ILE A 54 9.26 -0.47 10.08
C ILE A 54 10.74 -0.06 10.09
N PRO A 55 11.70 -1.00 9.99
CA PRO A 55 13.10 -0.66 9.82
C PRO A 55 13.30 0.05 8.47
N VAL A 56 13.74 1.31 8.51
CA VAL A 56 14.04 2.12 7.33
C VAL A 56 15.45 2.65 7.46
N GLU A 57 16.31 2.28 6.52
CA GLU A 57 17.67 2.80 6.39
C GLU A 57 17.69 4.10 5.58
N GLU A 58 18.84 4.80 5.56
CA GLU A 58 18.93 6.07 4.81
C GLU A 58 18.75 5.90 3.30
N GLY A 59 19.07 4.71 2.75
CA GLY A 59 18.87 4.36 1.35
C GLY A 59 17.38 4.19 0.97
N ASP A 60 16.53 3.86 1.93
CA ASP A 60 15.10 3.62 1.70
C ASP A 60 14.30 4.93 1.55
N PHE A 61 14.91 6.08 1.85
CA PHE A 61 14.24 7.36 1.70
C PHE A 61 13.80 7.62 0.26
N GLU A 62 14.61 7.23 -0.73
CA GLU A 62 14.28 7.41 -2.14
C GLU A 62 13.00 6.64 -2.52
N LEU A 63 12.85 5.41 -2.01
CA LEU A 63 11.64 4.61 -2.20
C LEU A 63 10.42 5.32 -1.59
N ILE A 64 10.55 5.85 -0.36
CA ILE A 64 9.46 6.54 0.33
C ILE A 64 9.08 7.84 -0.38
N GLU A 65 10.08 8.59 -0.86
CA GLU A 65 9.88 9.82 -1.62
C GLU A 65 9.17 9.56 -2.95
N GLN A 66 9.59 8.54 -3.70
CA GLN A 66 8.92 8.13 -4.93
C GLN A 66 7.48 7.67 -4.67
N ALA A 67 7.26 6.90 -3.61
CA ALA A 67 5.92 6.42 -3.24
C ALA A 67 4.99 7.58 -2.86
N ASP A 68 5.46 8.55 -2.05
CA ASP A 68 4.75 9.78 -1.69
C ASP A 68 4.47 10.67 -2.91
N GLY A 69 5.43 10.70 -3.85
CA GLY A 69 5.33 11.37 -5.15
C GLY A 69 4.31 10.74 -6.09
N GLY A 70 3.86 9.52 -5.82
CA GLY A 70 2.81 8.84 -6.58
C GLY A 70 3.30 7.73 -7.50
N ASP A 71 4.58 7.35 -7.47
CA ASP A 71 5.07 6.27 -8.32
C ASP A 71 4.43 4.92 -7.92
N ALA A 72 3.67 4.33 -8.83
CA ALA A 72 2.89 3.13 -8.53
C ALA A 72 3.77 1.93 -8.14
N LYS A 73 4.95 1.79 -8.74
CA LYS A 73 5.88 0.71 -8.41
C LYS A 73 6.49 0.93 -7.02
N ALA A 74 6.93 2.14 -6.71
CA ALA A 74 7.46 2.50 -5.41
C ALA A 74 6.41 2.32 -4.30
N GLN A 75 5.14 2.67 -4.57
CA GLN A 75 4.04 2.39 -3.65
C GLN A 75 3.85 0.89 -3.39
N ASN A 76 3.90 0.06 -4.45
CA ASN A 76 3.86 -1.40 -4.29
C ASN A 76 5.05 -1.90 -3.46
N ASP A 77 6.27 -1.48 -3.79
CA ASP A 77 7.48 -1.96 -3.14
C ASP A 77 7.51 -1.55 -1.66
N LEU A 78 7.08 -0.33 -1.33
CA LEU A 78 6.90 0.12 0.05
C LEU A 78 5.81 -0.68 0.77
N ALA A 79 4.72 -1.02 0.11
CA ALA A 79 3.69 -1.89 0.68
C ALA A 79 4.22 -3.29 1.02
N LEU A 80 5.06 -3.86 0.15
CA LEU A 80 5.70 -5.16 0.41
C LEU A 80 6.66 -5.09 1.60
N LEU A 81 7.35 -3.96 1.80
CA LEU A 81 8.17 -3.73 2.98
C LEU A 81 7.30 -3.71 4.26
N PHE A 82 6.12 -3.09 4.23
CA PHE A 82 5.18 -3.15 5.35
C PHE A 82 4.67 -4.58 5.61
N LEU A 83 4.29 -5.32 4.56
CA LEU A 83 3.82 -6.70 4.71
C LEU A 83 4.88 -7.60 5.33
N SER A 84 6.14 -7.52 4.87
CA SER A 84 7.24 -8.34 5.38
C SER A 84 7.60 -8.03 6.83
N ASN A 85 7.30 -6.81 7.29
CA ASN A 85 7.48 -6.36 8.67
C ASN A 85 6.22 -6.52 9.54
N GLY A 86 5.20 -7.25 9.08
CA GLY A 86 3.99 -7.53 9.87
C GLY A 86 3.13 -6.29 10.12
N LYS A 87 3.12 -5.34 9.19
CA LYS A 87 2.31 -4.10 9.22
C LYS A 87 1.29 -4.06 8.08
N PRO A 88 0.39 -5.07 7.98
CA PRO A 88 -0.48 -5.21 6.83
C PRO A 88 -1.47 -4.05 6.68
N GLU A 89 -1.95 -3.43 7.76
CA GLU A 89 -2.84 -2.27 7.70
C GLU A 89 -2.20 -1.07 7.00
N SER A 90 -0.90 -0.86 7.23
CA SER A 90 -0.12 0.19 6.54
C SER A 90 0.15 -0.18 5.09
N ALA A 91 0.39 -1.46 4.79
CA ALA A 91 0.58 -1.94 3.43
C ALA A 91 -0.66 -1.70 2.55
N ILE A 92 -1.87 -1.91 3.10
CA ILE A 92 -3.13 -1.77 2.37
C ILE A 92 -3.27 -0.37 1.76
N TYR A 93 -2.94 0.68 2.51
CA TYR A 93 -2.95 2.05 2.00
C TYR A 93 -2.12 2.19 0.72
N TRP A 94 -0.89 1.67 0.75
CA TRP A 94 0.04 1.76 -0.37
C TRP A 94 -0.36 0.87 -1.55
N LEU A 95 -0.87 -0.34 -1.28
CA LEU A 95 -1.44 -1.21 -2.30
C LEU A 95 -2.64 -0.58 -3.00
N GLU A 96 -3.53 0.08 -2.26
CA GLU A 96 -4.68 0.77 -2.85
C GLU A 96 -4.27 1.93 -3.75
N LEU A 97 -3.28 2.73 -3.35
CA LEU A 97 -2.75 3.80 -4.20
C LEU A 97 -2.15 3.26 -5.50
N SER A 98 -1.33 2.20 -5.40
CA SER A 98 -0.69 1.57 -6.55
C SER A 98 -1.72 0.89 -7.47
N ALA A 99 -2.69 0.18 -6.90
CA ALA A 99 -3.75 -0.51 -7.65
C ALA A 99 -4.74 0.46 -8.34
N LYS A 100 -4.93 1.67 -7.81
CA LYS A 100 -5.69 2.75 -8.47
C LYS A 100 -5.02 3.27 -9.73
N GLN A 101 -3.70 3.08 -9.85
CA GLN A 101 -2.91 3.40 -11.03
C GLN A 101 -2.73 2.21 -11.98
N ASP A 102 -3.56 1.19 -11.81
CA ASP A 102 -3.56 -0.02 -12.60
C ASP A 102 -2.29 -0.88 -12.51
N TYR A 103 -1.52 -0.75 -11.44
CA TYR A 103 -0.34 -1.58 -11.21
C TYR A 103 -0.72 -3.02 -10.82
N ALA A 104 -0.40 -3.96 -11.69
CA ALA A 104 -0.94 -5.32 -11.63
C ALA A 104 -0.44 -6.13 -10.41
N ASP A 105 0.81 -5.93 -9.98
CA ASP A 105 1.35 -6.58 -8.78
C ASP A 105 0.62 -6.11 -7.52
N ALA A 106 0.33 -4.81 -7.41
CA ALA A 106 -0.38 -4.27 -6.26
C ALA A 106 -1.81 -4.79 -6.18
N MET A 107 -2.51 -4.89 -7.31
CA MET A 107 -3.83 -5.54 -7.35
C MET A 107 -3.77 -7.00 -6.90
N HIS A 108 -2.73 -7.73 -7.29
CA HIS A 108 -2.55 -9.11 -6.84
C HIS A 108 -2.42 -9.18 -5.32
N TRP A 109 -1.52 -8.39 -4.75
CA TRP A 109 -1.30 -8.36 -3.30
C TRP A 109 -2.53 -7.89 -2.53
N LEU A 110 -3.23 -6.86 -3.04
CA LEU A 110 -4.48 -6.40 -2.44
C LEU A 110 -5.55 -7.50 -2.47
N GLY A 111 -5.65 -8.23 -3.58
CA GLY A 111 -6.55 -9.37 -3.71
C GLY A 111 -6.26 -10.46 -2.68
N ARG A 112 -4.98 -10.79 -2.48
CA ARG A 112 -4.55 -11.74 -1.44
C ARG A 112 -4.89 -11.25 -0.03
N CYS A 113 -4.63 -9.99 0.28
CA CYS A 113 -4.97 -9.41 1.57
C CYS A 113 -6.47 -9.52 1.88
N TYR A 114 -7.35 -9.28 0.91
CA TYR A 114 -8.78 -9.45 1.11
C TYR A 114 -9.21 -10.91 1.28
N ILE A 115 -8.61 -11.85 0.53
CA ILE A 115 -8.89 -13.29 0.68
C ILE A 115 -8.48 -13.81 2.06
N ASP A 116 -7.31 -13.38 2.53
CA ASP A 116 -6.70 -13.85 3.78
C ASP A 116 -7.19 -13.04 5.00
N GLY A 117 -7.78 -11.87 4.80
CA GLY A 117 -8.12 -10.93 5.87
C GLY A 117 -6.89 -10.27 6.51
N ASN A 118 -5.83 -10.05 5.73
CA ASN A 118 -4.56 -9.52 6.22
C ASN A 118 -4.54 -7.99 6.13
N GLY A 119 -4.66 -7.30 7.27
CA GLY A 119 -4.72 -5.83 7.34
C GLY A 119 -6.07 -5.22 6.91
N VAL A 120 -7.01 -6.04 6.47
CA VAL A 120 -8.38 -5.68 6.08
C VAL A 120 -9.36 -6.74 6.56
N THR A 121 -10.64 -6.37 6.68
CA THR A 121 -11.71 -7.36 6.87
C THR A 121 -11.72 -8.33 5.69
N ARG A 122 -11.68 -9.62 6.01
CA ARG A 122 -11.72 -10.70 5.02
C ARG A 122 -12.95 -10.55 4.11
N ASN A 123 -12.71 -10.56 2.80
CA ASN A 123 -13.72 -10.48 1.77
C ASN A 123 -13.22 -11.22 0.52
N GLU A 124 -13.58 -12.48 0.39
CA GLU A 124 -13.11 -13.33 -0.70
C GLU A 124 -13.56 -12.82 -2.08
N ASP A 125 -14.81 -12.37 -2.21
CA ASP A 125 -15.35 -11.86 -3.48
C ASP A 125 -14.58 -10.63 -3.97
N LEU A 126 -14.32 -9.68 -3.07
CA LEU A 126 -13.51 -8.50 -3.39
C LEU A 126 -12.06 -8.88 -3.71
N GLY A 127 -11.51 -9.87 -3.01
CA GLY A 127 -10.17 -10.37 -3.30
C GLY A 127 -10.06 -11.02 -4.69
N ILE A 128 -11.04 -11.84 -5.07
CA ILE A 128 -11.14 -12.45 -6.40
C ILE A 128 -11.32 -11.36 -7.47
N MET A 129 -12.11 -10.32 -7.19
CA MET A 129 -12.27 -9.17 -8.09
C MET A 129 -10.92 -8.49 -8.37
N TRP A 130 -10.11 -8.25 -7.34
CA TRP A 130 -8.77 -7.67 -7.50
C TRP A 130 -7.82 -8.61 -8.25
N LEU A 131 -7.86 -9.92 -7.99
CA LEU A 131 -7.09 -10.90 -8.77
C LEU A 131 -7.52 -10.90 -10.25
N ALA A 132 -8.82 -10.79 -10.53
CA ALA A 132 -9.35 -10.67 -11.90
C ALA A 132 -8.83 -9.42 -12.60
N LYS A 133 -8.81 -8.29 -11.90
CA LYS A 133 -8.23 -7.05 -12.42
C LYS A 133 -6.72 -7.20 -12.68
N ALA A 134 -5.96 -7.75 -11.73
CA ALA A 134 -4.53 -8.01 -11.88
C ALA A 134 -4.25 -8.89 -13.12
N SER A 135 -5.03 -9.95 -13.29
CA SER A 135 -4.96 -10.87 -14.43
C SER A 135 -5.20 -10.16 -15.77
N ALA A 136 -6.21 -9.30 -15.84
CA ALA A 136 -6.52 -8.48 -17.02
C ALA A 136 -5.39 -7.50 -17.36
N HIS A 137 -4.64 -7.05 -16.36
CA HIS A 137 -3.45 -6.20 -16.50
C HIS A 137 -2.13 -7.00 -16.61
N GLY A 138 -2.20 -8.30 -16.94
CA GLY A 138 -1.02 -9.09 -17.27
C GLY A 138 -0.32 -9.79 -16.11
N HIS A 139 -0.85 -9.74 -14.88
CA HIS A 139 -0.24 -10.40 -13.74
C HIS A 139 -0.32 -11.93 -13.87
N VAL A 140 0.83 -12.57 -14.15
CA VAL A 140 0.95 -13.99 -14.51
C VAL A 140 0.44 -14.93 -13.42
N ILE A 141 0.74 -14.63 -12.15
CA ILE A 141 0.29 -15.47 -11.03
C ILE A 141 -1.24 -15.37 -10.88
N SER A 142 -1.82 -14.19 -11.04
CA SER A 142 -3.28 -14.00 -10.95
C SER A 142 -4.01 -14.69 -12.10
N GLN A 143 -3.45 -14.64 -13.32
CA GLN A 143 -3.98 -15.40 -14.46
C GLN A 143 -4.03 -16.91 -14.16
N SER A 144 -2.93 -17.44 -13.63
CA SER A 144 -2.84 -18.86 -13.26
C SER A 144 -3.84 -19.24 -12.16
N GLN A 145 -3.97 -18.40 -11.12
CA GLN A 145 -4.91 -18.62 -10.01
C GLN A 145 -6.37 -18.64 -10.49
N LEU A 146 -6.77 -17.69 -11.34
CA LEU A 146 -8.14 -17.63 -11.85
C LEU A 146 -8.44 -18.76 -12.83
N LYS A 147 -7.46 -19.19 -13.62
CA LYS A 147 -7.61 -20.36 -14.48
C LYS A 147 -7.89 -21.61 -13.64
N ALA A 148 -7.08 -21.84 -12.59
CA ALA A 148 -7.28 -22.95 -11.68
C ALA A 148 -8.65 -22.91 -10.98
N MET A 149 -9.12 -21.71 -10.59
CA MET A 149 -10.44 -21.53 -9.97
C MET A 149 -11.60 -21.82 -10.93
N LYS A 150 -11.45 -21.52 -12.23
CA LYS A 150 -12.45 -21.87 -13.25
C LYS A 150 -12.43 -23.36 -13.59
N ASP A 151 -11.24 -23.95 -13.69
CA ASP A 151 -11.07 -25.37 -13.99
C ASP A 151 -11.66 -26.25 -12.86
N SER A 152 -11.50 -25.85 -11.59
CA SER A 152 -12.14 -26.54 -10.46
C SER A 152 -13.67 -26.44 -10.50
N PHE A 153 -14.22 -25.29 -10.92
CA PHE A 153 -15.66 -25.10 -11.12
C PHE A 153 -16.23 -25.94 -12.27
N THR A 154 -15.46 -26.16 -13.35
CA THR A 154 -15.92 -26.95 -14.50
C THR A 154 -15.72 -28.46 -14.31
N GLY A 155 -14.71 -28.87 -13.55
CA GLY A 155 -14.45 -30.27 -13.20
C GLY A 155 -15.51 -30.88 -12.28
N THR A 156 -16.04 -30.12 -11.33
CA THR A 156 -17.14 -30.57 -10.46
C THR A 156 -18.46 -30.79 -11.20
N TYR A 157 -18.72 -30.01 -12.27
CA TYR A 157 -19.91 -30.19 -13.10
C TYR A 157 -19.82 -31.40 -14.06
N ARG A 158 -18.63 -31.78 -14.51
CA ARG A 158 -18.43 -32.96 -15.38
C ARG A 158 -18.41 -34.30 -14.65
N ALA A 159 -18.17 -34.30 -13.33
CA ALA A 159 -18.12 -35.53 -12.54
C ALA A 159 -19.50 -36.02 -12.05
N ASN A 160 -20.57 -35.25 -12.26
CA ASN A 160 -21.92 -35.53 -11.77
C ASN A 160 -22.97 -35.70 -12.90
N SER A 161 -22.52 -35.98 -14.14
CA SER A 161 -23.36 -36.21 -15.32
C SER A 161 -22.97 -37.51 -16.01
#